data_AF-A0A9C9KPT1-F1
#
_entry.id   AF-A0A9C9KPT1-F1
#
_cell.length_a   1.000
_cell.length_b   1.000
_cell.length_c   1.000
_cell.angle_alpha   90.00
_cell.angle_beta   90.00
_cell.angle_gamma   90.00
#
_symmetry.space_group_name_H-M   'P 1'
#
loop_
_entity.id
_entity.type
_entity.pdbx_description
1 polymer ?
#
loop_
_entity_poly.entity_id
_entity_poly.type
_entity_poly.pdbx_seq_one_letter_code
_entity_poly.pdbx_strand_id
1 'polypeptide(L)'
;LAARKLLKDWHLLHGYSPVLLETFVELPRFRGTCYRAANWTHLGTTTGRGKLHVHNQALLPKKAVWIYPLVKNFRQFLCGG
;
A
#
# COMPACT_ATOMS: atom_id res chain seq x y z
N LEU A 1 -4.64 14.20 -8.64
CA LEU A 1 -5.95 14.33 -9.33
C LEU A 1 -6.70 12.98 -9.35
N ALA A 2 -6.05 11.88 -9.77
CA ALA A 2 -6.66 10.55 -9.86
C ALA A 2 -7.11 9.96 -8.51
N ALA A 3 -6.25 9.97 -7.48
CA ALA A 3 -6.58 9.41 -6.15
C ALA A 3 -7.82 10.06 -5.49
N ARG A 4 -8.11 11.33 -5.78
CA ARG A 4 -9.31 12.01 -5.28
C ARG A 4 -10.59 11.58 -5.99
N LYS A 5 -10.52 11.33 -7.30
CA LYS A 5 -11.66 10.82 -8.08
C LYS A 5 -11.99 9.37 -7.71
N LEU A 6 -10.94 8.57 -7.45
CA LEU A 6 -11.05 7.17 -7.09
C LEU A 6 -12.07 6.91 -5.96
N LEU A 7 -12.10 7.75 -4.92
CA LEU A 7 -13.06 7.59 -3.81
C LEU A 7 -14.51 7.57 -4.30
N LYS A 8 -14.88 8.55 -5.12
CA LYS A 8 -16.23 8.71 -5.66
C LYS A 8 -16.56 7.60 -6.64
N ASP A 9 -15.64 7.32 -7.56
CA ASP A 9 -15.85 6.34 -8.63
C ASP A 9 -15.97 4.93 -8.03
N TRP A 10 -15.17 4.60 -7.03
CA TRP A 10 -15.22 3.31 -6.34
C TRP A 10 -16.53 3.12 -5.57
N HIS A 11 -17.00 4.17 -4.89
CA HIS A 11 -18.27 4.12 -4.18
C HIS A 11 -19.45 3.90 -5.12
N LEU A 12 -19.46 4.57 -6.27
CA LEU A 12 -20.52 4.41 -7.26
C LEU A 12 -20.61 2.96 -7.78
N LEU A 13 -19.46 2.29 -7.94
CA LEU A 13 -19.39 0.94 -8.51
C LEU A 13 -19.55 -0.17 -7.47
N HIS A 14 -19.09 0.04 -6.24
CA HIS A 14 -18.96 -1.03 -5.23
C HIS A 14 -19.70 -0.76 -3.91
N GLY A 15 -20.30 0.41 -3.73
CA GLY A 15 -21.07 0.76 -2.54
C GLY A 15 -20.25 1.13 -1.30
N TYR A 16 -18.92 1.16 -1.39
CA TYR A 16 -18.01 1.58 -0.31
C TYR A 16 -16.83 2.39 -0.85
N SER A 17 -16.11 3.11 0.01
CA SER A 17 -14.94 3.90 -0.38
C SER A 17 -13.66 3.33 0.25
N PRO A 18 -12.57 3.14 -0.52
CA PRO A 18 -11.27 2.79 0.05
C PRO A 18 -10.73 3.97 0.87
N VAL A 19 -10.05 3.69 1.98
CA VAL A 19 -9.52 4.75 2.88
C VAL A 19 -8.00 4.96 2.74
N LEU A 20 -7.32 4.00 2.11
CA LEU A 20 -5.86 3.94 1.97
C LEU A 20 -5.51 3.25 0.64
N LEU A 21 -4.45 3.70 -0.03
CA LEU A 21 -3.81 2.96 -1.12
C LEU A 21 -2.51 2.33 -0.60
N GLU A 22 -2.25 1.09 -1.02
CA GLU A 22 -1.01 0.36 -0.75
C GLU A 22 -0.36 -0.07 -2.07
N THR A 23 0.97 -0.03 -2.12
CA THR A 23 1.75 -0.57 -3.24
C THR A 23 3.10 -1.11 -2.78
N PHE A 24 3.70 -1.96 -3.60
CA PHE A 24 4.94 -2.68 -3.30
C PHE A 24 5.99 -2.41 -4.38
N VAL A 25 7.18 -1.98 -3.96
CA VAL A 25 8.30 -1.69 -4.85
C VAL A 25 9.43 -2.67 -4.58
N GLU A 26 9.82 -3.46 -5.58
CA GLU A 26 10.89 -4.45 -5.43
C GLU A 26 12.26 -3.80 -5.20
N LEU A 27 12.98 -4.30 -4.18
CA LEU A 27 14.34 -3.90 -3.83
C LEU A 27 15.33 -5.01 -4.18
N PRO A 28 16.56 -4.69 -4.66
CA PRO A 28 17.11 -3.35 -4.84
C PRO A 28 16.78 -2.72 -6.21
N ARG A 29 15.97 -3.40 -7.04
CA ARG A 29 15.72 -3.02 -8.44
C ARG A 29 15.23 -1.57 -8.60
N PHE A 30 14.41 -1.08 -7.67
CA PHE A 30 13.86 0.27 -7.72
C PHE A 30 13.96 0.97 -6.37
N ARG A 31 14.23 2.28 -6.36
CA ARG A 31 14.33 3.08 -5.12
C ARG A 31 12.99 3.62 -4.60
N GLY A 32 11.91 3.53 -5.38
CA GLY A 32 10.61 4.08 -5.01
C GLY A 32 10.54 5.61 -5.00
N THR A 33 11.48 6.30 -5.66
CA THR A 33 11.59 7.77 -5.62
C THR A 33 10.32 8.49 -6.05
N CYS A 34 9.61 7.98 -7.06
CA CYS A 34 8.36 8.57 -7.53
C CYS A 34 7.26 8.54 -6.46
N TYR A 35 7.19 7.49 -5.64
CA TYR A 35 6.25 7.41 -4.53
C TYR A 35 6.59 8.43 -3.44
N ARG A 36 7.88 8.54 -3.08
CA ARG A 36 8.34 9.58 -2.13
C ARG A 36 8.01 10.99 -2.64
N ALA A 37 8.29 11.28 -3.91
CA ALA A 37 8.01 12.58 -4.53
C ALA A 37 6.51 12.88 -4.62
N ALA A 38 5.67 11.85 -4.75
CA ALA A 38 4.21 11.95 -4.76
C ALA A 38 3.58 11.97 -3.35
N ASN A 39 4.38 12.17 -2.29
CA ASN A 39 3.93 12.19 -0.90
C ASN A 39 3.33 10.87 -0.38
N TRP A 40 3.77 9.73 -0.93
CA TRP A 40 3.50 8.44 -0.30
C TRP A 40 4.41 8.25 0.91
N THR A 41 3.90 7.55 1.92
CA THR A 41 4.65 7.22 3.14
C THR A 41 5.24 5.83 3.02
N HIS A 42 6.53 5.69 3.30
CA HIS A 42 7.18 4.39 3.41
C HIS A 42 6.78 3.73 4.74
N LEU A 43 6.13 2.58 4.67
CA LEU A 43 5.64 1.86 5.86
C LEU A 43 6.66 0.86 6.39
N GLY A 44 7.49 0.29 5.52
CA GLY A 44 8.46 -0.76 5.88
C GLY A 44 8.87 -1.59 4.68
N THR A 45 9.58 -2.68 4.94
CA THR A 45 10.05 -3.60 3.89
C THR A 45 9.56 -5.01 4.18
N THR A 46 9.08 -5.72 3.15
CA THR A 46 8.66 -7.12 3.29
C THR A 46 9.83 -8.01 3.65
N THR A 47 9.56 -9.12 4.32
CA THR A 47 10.61 -10.05 4.78
C THR A 47 11.11 -10.99 3.68
N GLY A 48 10.64 -10.86 2.43
CA GLY A 48 10.98 -11.80 1.35
C GLY A 48 10.33 -13.18 1.48
N ARG A 49 9.31 -13.31 2.35
CA ARG A 49 8.52 -14.54 2.49
C ARG A 49 7.36 -14.51 1.50
N GLY A 50 7.20 -15.56 0.71
CA GLY A 50 6.03 -15.72 -0.16
C GLY A 50 4.74 -15.86 0.65
N LYS A 51 3.61 -15.45 0.07
CA LYS A 51 2.29 -15.46 0.72
C LYS A 51 1.89 -16.84 1.25
N LEU A 52 2.27 -17.91 0.55
CA LEU A 52 1.92 -19.30 0.86
C LEU A 52 3.13 -20.14 1.34
N HIS A 53 4.18 -19.49 1.85
CA HIS A 53 5.41 -20.19 2.15
C HIS A 53 5.34 -20.96 3.48
N VAL A 54 5.46 -22.28 3.42
CA VAL A 54 5.30 -23.19 4.58
C VAL A 54 6.55 -23.20 5.49
N HIS A 55 7.74 -23.09 4.91
CA HIS A 55 9.01 -23.28 5.65
C HIS A 55 9.59 -21.98 6.24
N ASN A 56 8.83 -20.89 6.24
CA ASN A 56 9.24 -19.57 6.75
C ASN A 56 10.54 -18.97 6.14
N GLN A 57 11.01 -19.51 5.00
CA GLN A 57 12.23 -19.06 4.33
C GLN A 57 11.98 -17.76 3.52
N ALA A 58 12.97 -16.88 3.52
CA ALA A 58 12.95 -15.59 2.84
C ALA A 58 13.59 -15.67 1.44
N LEU A 59 12.98 -16.48 0.55
CA LEU A 59 13.54 -16.76 -0.78
C LEU A 59 13.14 -15.73 -1.86
N LEU A 60 12.17 -14.85 -1.59
CA LEU A 60 11.70 -13.87 -2.56
C LEU A 60 12.36 -12.50 -2.37
N PRO A 61 12.43 -11.68 -3.44
CA PRO A 61 12.87 -10.30 -3.33
C PRO A 61 12.07 -9.52 -2.27
N LYS A 62 12.81 -8.77 -1.46
CA LYS A 62 12.21 -7.83 -0.50
C LYS A 62 11.58 -6.67 -1.27
N LYS A 63 10.47 -6.15 -0.73
CA LYS A 63 9.72 -5.06 -1.34
C LYS A 63 9.52 -3.94 -0.32
N ALA A 64 9.78 -2.69 -0.70
CA ALA A 64 9.34 -1.54 0.07
C ALA A 64 7.81 -1.42 -0.02
N VAL A 65 7.16 -1.25 1.13
CA VAL A 65 5.72 -1.02 1.24
C VAL A 65 5.48 0.47 1.33
N TRP A 66 4.69 0.99 0.41
CA TRP A 66 4.32 2.41 0.34
C TRP A 66 2.82 2.56 0.50
N ILE A 67 2.41 3.55 1.29
CA ILE A 67 1.01 3.86 1.52
C ILE A 67 0.68 5.31 1.17
N TYR A 68 -0.54 5.54 0.72
CA TYR A 68 -1.09 6.88 0.48
C TYR A 68 -2.50 6.99 1.08
N PRO A 69 -2.66 7.71 2.22
CA PRO A 69 -3.97 7.92 2.83
C PRO A 69 -4.93 8.67 1.91
N LEU A 70 -6.13 8.14 1.71
CA LEU A 70 -7.20 8.82 0.98
C LEU A 70 -8.08 9.68 1.91
N VAL A 71 -8.12 9.32 3.19
CA VAL A 71 -8.77 10.09 4.27
C VAL A 71 -7.82 10.23 5.46
N LYS A 72 -7.93 11.33 6.21
CA LYS A 72 -6.99 11.63 7.32
C LYS A 72 -7.03 10.58 8.44
N ASN A 73 -8.22 10.07 8.76
CA ASN A 73 -8.46 9.13 9.86
C ASN A 73 -8.57 7.67 9.39
N PHE A 74 -7.90 7.30 8.29
CA PHE A 74 -7.96 5.95 7.70
C PHE A 74 -7.70 4.82 8.72
N ARG A 75 -6.86 5.04 9.73
CA ARG A 75 -6.58 4.06 10.79
C ARG A 75 -7.80 3.68 11.61
N GLN A 76 -8.70 4.63 11.89
CA GLN A 76 -9.94 4.34 12.63
C GLN A 76 -10.85 3.38 11.85
N PHE A 77 -10.85 3.47 10.52
CA PHE A 77 -11.62 2.58 9.66
C PHE A 77 -10.97 1.20 9.49
N LEU A 78 -9.64 1.09 9.60
CA LEU A 78 -8.90 -0.15 9.31
C LEU A 78 -8.52 -0.96 10.56
N CYS A 79 -8.24 -0.32 11.68
CA CYS A 79 -7.63 -0.99 12.83
C CYS A 79 -8.64 -1.53 13.84
N GLY A 80 -9.94 -1.21 13.70
CA GLY A 80 -10.91 -1.35 14.79
C GLY A 80 -10.55 -0.39 15.94
N GLY A 81 -11.54 0.29 16.49
CA GLY A 81 -11.38 0.97 17.78
C GLY A 81 -11.27 -0.04 18.91
#